data_AF-A0A317IAX9-F1
#
_entry.id   AF-A0A317IAX9-F1
#
_cell.length_a   1.000
_cell.length_b   1.000
_cell.length_c   1.000
_cell.angle_alpha   90.00
_cell.angle_beta   90.00
_cell.angle_gamma   90.00
#
_symmetry.space_group_name_H-M   'P 1'
#
loop_
_entity.id
_entity.type
_entity.pdbx_description
1 polymer ?
#
loop_
_entity_poly.entity_id
_entity_poly.type
_entity_poly.pdbx_seq_one_letter_code
_entity_poly.pdbx_strand_id
1 'polypeptide(L)'
;MFLKRLLNIFRKKPKPEPEEYSVDDYIKSHANDNSEENQEKTDHKSKSDVMTQMKKNTNNLIPVEFQYLENLISYRLSQSAAPKFPDPKYWDLPVKDFVVKNGLDQDEATLLLIGLAPHAVPELFDKAIQDKIKSSGDFPEIGGVRGKNFRGFLPTGQTAIFLLSGDDWERRKEVEQLFWSDRDLARRKILWLEELQQGEPVMSGKITVALDYIDLFLFGMTAPPHFSTSFPAKKITTKLTSADIVMSKEVKRHYKTLEDWINYNPALMDKWGMEKRL
;
A
#
# COMPACT_ATOMS: atom_id res chain seq x y z
N MET A 1 54.41 8.07 35.04
CA MET A 1 54.63 6.94 34.11
C MET A 1 53.30 6.30 33.76
N PHE A 2 52.41 6.99 33.04
CA PHE A 2 51.11 6.44 32.57
C PHE A 2 50.50 7.42 31.54
N LEU A 3 50.96 7.37 30.29
CA LEU A 3 50.27 8.03 29.15
C LEU A 3 50.82 7.53 27.79
N LYS A 4 50.85 6.21 27.60
CA LYS A 4 51.11 5.56 26.29
C LYS A 4 50.35 4.23 26.19
N ARG A 5 49.02 4.28 26.21
CA ARG A 5 48.13 3.19 25.77
C ARG A 5 46.69 3.70 25.73
N LEU A 6 46.28 4.25 24.57
CA LEU A 6 44.90 4.33 24.06
C LEU A 6 44.87 5.22 22.81
N LEU A 7 45.60 4.82 21.78
CA LEU A 7 45.48 5.38 20.42
C LEU A 7 45.76 4.26 19.42
N ASN A 8 44.80 3.33 19.27
CA ASN A 8 44.78 2.39 18.14
C ASN A 8 43.47 1.60 18.00
N ILE A 9 42.30 2.26 17.98
CA ILE A 9 41.05 1.63 17.53
C ILE A 9 40.24 2.65 16.73
N PHE A 10 40.72 3.08 15.56
CA PHE A 10 39.88 3.60 14.46
C PHE A 10 40.75 3.71 13.20
N ARG A 11 41.02 2.57 12.55
CA ARG A 11 41.50 2.54 11.15
C ARG A 11 40.39 1.90 10.33
N LYS A 12 39.53 2.76 9.73
CA LYS A 12 38.50 2.36 8.77
C LYS A 12 39.18 1.64 7.60
N LYS A 13 38.77 0.40 7.30
CA LYS A 13 39.05 -0.24 6.01
C LYS A 13 38.17 0.39 4.92
N PRO A 14 38.65 0.58 3.68
CA PRO A 14 37.83 1.08 2.58
C PRO A 14 36.79 0.03 2.15
N LYS A 15 35.61 0.50 1.70
CA LYS A 15 34.56 -0.33 1.07
C LYS A 15 35.06 -0.82 -0.30
N PRO A 16 34.78 -2.07 -0.71
CA PRO A 16 34.95 -2.47 -2.10
C PRO A 16 33.82 -1.89 -2.97
N GLU A 17 34.17 -1.45 -4.18
CA GLU A 17 33.24 -1.08 -5.25
C GLU A 17 32.58 -2.34 -5.84
N PRO A 18 31.37 -2.24 -6.44
CA PRO A 18 30.64 -3.38 -6.96
C PRO A 18 31.21 -3.87 -8.29
N GLU A 19 31.62 -5.14 -8.35
CA GLU A 19 32.02 -5.83 -9.59
C GLU A 19 30.78 -6.24 -10.40
N GLU A 20 30.77 -5.92 -11.69
CA GLU A 20 29.76 -6.35 -12.67
C GLU A 20 29.82 -7.87 -12.88
N TYR A 21 28.71 -8.57 -12.65
CA TYR A 21 28.60 -10.01 -12.90
C TYR A 21 28.09 -10.28 -14.32
N SER A 22 28.90 -10.99 -15.12
CA SER A 22 28.56 -11.46 -16.48
C SER A 22 27.71 -12.73 -16.45
N VAL A 23 26.75 -12.83 -17.37
CA VAL A 23 25.68 -13.86 -17.45
C VAL A 23 26.20 -15.26 -17.83
N ASP A 24 27.45 -15.38 -18.30
CA ASP A 24 27.98 -16.64 -18.86
C ASP A 24 28.48 -17.65 -17.83
N ASP A 25 28.74 -17.25 -16.57
CA ASP A 25 29.28 -18.16 -15.54
C ASP A 25 28.20 -19.02 -14.85
N TYR A 26 26.92 -18.67 -14.99
CA TYR A 26 25.83 -19.47 -14.41
C TYR A 26 25.56 -20.77 -15.20
N ILE A 27 25.82 -20.75 -16.51
CA ILE A 27 25.45 -21.85 -17.42
C ILE A 27 26.48 -23.00 -17.40
N LYS A 28 27.72 -22.77 -16.96
CA LYS A 28 28.78 -23.79 -16.92
C LYS A 28 28.80 -24.70 -15.69
N SER A 29 27.99 -24.43 -14.67
CA SER A 29 27.93 -25.27 -13.46
C SER A 29 26.85 -26.37 -13.50
N HIS A 30 26.04 -26.45 -14.56
CA HIS A 30 24.87 -27.34 -14.62
C HIS A 30 24.79 -28.20 -15.90
N ALA A 31 25.91 -28.49 -16.57
CA ALA A 31 25.93 -29.35 -17.75
C ALA A 31 26.86 -30.55 -17.59
N ASN A 32 26.24 -31.74 -17.56
CA ASN A 32 26.69 -33.14 -17.76
C ASN A 32 26.25 -34.04 -16.60
N ASP A 33 25.80 -35.28 -16.76
CA ASP A 33 25.47 -36.15 -17.90
C ASP A 33 24.88 -37.44 -17.27
N ASN A 34 24.15 -38.23 -18.07
CA ASN A 34 23.89 -39.68 -17.95
C ASN A 34 22.41 -40.11 -18.02
N SER A 35 22.10 -40.61 -19.21
CA SER A 35 21.06 -41.56 -19.58
C SER A 35 21.33 -42.99 -19.08
N GLU A 36 20.24 -43.67 -18.71
CA GLU A 36 19.93 -45.13 -18.81
C GLU A 36 20.87 -46.17 -18.16
N GLU A 37 20.40 -46.91 -17.13
CA GLU A 37 19.78 -48.26 -17.23
C GLU A 37 19.74 -49.01 -15.86
N ASN A 38 18.62 -49.71 -15.63
CA ASN A 38 18.41 -50.93 -14.81
C ASN A 38 18.29 -50.92 -13.24
N GLN A 39 17.05 -51.24 -12.84
CA GLN A 39 16.60 -52.32 -11.92
C GLN A 39 16.38 -52.07 -10.41
N GLU A 40 15.07 -52.03 -10.08
CA GLU A 40 14.34 -52.76 -9.03
C GLU A 40 14.65 -52.61 -7.52
N LYS A 41 13.56 -52.33 -6.77
CA LYS A 41 13.26 -52.71 -5.37
C LYS A 41 14.08 -51.92 -4.33
N THR A 42 13.57 -51.19 -3.36
CA THR A 42 12.34 -51.15 -2.55
C THR A 42 12.34 -49.74 -1.93
N ASP A 43 11.27 -48.95 -1.92
CA ASP A 43 10.32 -48.94 -0.80
C ASP A 43 9.21 -47.95 -1.14
N HIS A 44 7.98 -48.45 -1.08
CA HIS A 44 6.76 -47.66 -1.08
C HIS A 44 6.69 -46.82 0.20
N LYS A 45 7.35 -45.65 0.21
CA LYS A 45 6.99 -44.55 1.12
C LYS A 45 6.37 -43.43 0.29
N SER A 46 5.13 -43.14 0.64
CA SER A 46 4.10 -42.64 -0.26
C SER A 46 4.46 -41.33 -0.98
N LYS A 47 4.34 -41.33 -2.31
CA LYS A 47 4.21 -40.09 -3.10
C LYS A 47 3.09 -39.19 -2.56
N SER A 48 2.08 -39.73 -1.85
CA SER A 48 1.07 -38.92 -1.16
C SER A 48 1.64 -38.06 -0.04
N ASP A 49 2.71 -38.49 0.63
CA ASP A 49 3.26 -37.76 1.78
C ASP A 49 4.20 -36.64 1.31
N VAL A 50 4.93 -36.87 0.21
CA VAL A 50 5.72 -35.83 -0.47
C VAL A 50 4.81 -34.81 -1.14
N MET A 51 3.69 -35.22 -1.74
CA MET A 51 2.72 -34.32 -2.36
C MET A 51 1.86 -33.58 -1.33
N THR A 52 1.64 -34.18 -0.15
CA THR A 52 1.01 -33.52 1.02
C THR A 52 1.97 -32.56 1.72
N GLN A 53 3.28 -32.84 1.72
CA GLN A 53 4.30 -31.90 2.21
C GLN A 53 4.58 -30.77 1.22
N MET A 54 4.52 -31.01 -0.09
CA MET A 54 4.61 -29.95 -1.11
C MET A 54 3.38 -29.04 -1.16
N LYS A 55 2.17 -29.58 -0.89
CA LYS A 55 0.95 -28.76 -0.74
C LYS A 55 0.91 -27.91 0.54
N LYS A 56 1.75 -28.20 1.54
CA LYS A 56 1.81 -27.44 2.80
C LYS A 56 2.83 -26.29 2.78
N ASN A 57 3.69 -26.20 1.76
CA ASN A 57 4.76 -25.20 1.67
C ASN A 57 4.49 -24.03 0.68
N THR A 58 3.27 -23.91 0.15
CA THR A 58 2.85 -22.79 -0.72
C THR A 58 2.10 -21.67 0.03
N ASN A 59 2.13 -21.66 1.37
CA ASN A 59 1.12 -20.96 2.16
C ASN A 59 1.39 -19.48 2.53
N ASN A 60 2.46 -18.83 2.06
CA ASN A 60 2.68 -17.39 2.28
C ASN A 60 3.03 -16.65 0.96
N LEU A 61 2.09 -16.61 0.01
CA LEU A 61 2.24 -15.79 -1.21
C LEU A 61 1.61 -14.40 -1.09
N ILE A 62 0.75 -14.17 -0.10
CA ILE A 62 -0.01 -12.94 0.09
C ILE A 62 0.34 -12.34 1.46
N PRO A 63 0.57 -11.02 1.58
CA PRO A 63 0.76 -10.33 2.86
C PRO A 63 -0.33 -10.64 3.88
N VAL A 64 0.01 -10.70 5.17
CA VAL A 64 -0.93 -11.09 6.24
C VAL A 64 -2.20 -10.22 6.28
N GLU A 65 -2.07 -8.92 5.99
CA GLU A 65 -3.19 -7.98 5.92
C GLU A 65 -4.16 -8.30 4.78
N PHE A 66 -3.67 -8.79 3.64
CA PHE A 66 -4.51 -9.19 2.51
C PHE A 66 -5.04 -10.62 2.65
N GLN A 67 -4.32 -11.49 3.35
CA GLN A 67 -4.85 -12.79 3.76
C GLN A 67 -6.03 -12.61 4.74
N TYR A 68 -5.95 -11.63 5.65
CA TYR A 68 -7.11 -11.25 6.46
C TYR A 68 -8.30 -10.83 5.60
N LEU A 69 -8.08 -9.98 4.59
CA LEU A 69 -9.15 -9.52 3.70
C LEU A 69 -9.76 -10.67 2.89
N GLU A 70 -8.94 -11.59 2.37
CA GLU A 70 -9.41 -12.81 1.69
C GLU A 70 -10.30 -13.67 2.60
N ASN A 71 -9.87 -13.87 3.85
CA ASN A 71 -10.66 -14.60 4.85
C ASN A 71 -11.95 -13.86 5.21
N LEU A 72 -11.95 -12.53 5.23
CA LEU A 72 -13.13 -11.72 5.51
C LEU A 72 -14.16 -11.85 4.38
N ILE A 73 -13.72 -11.81 3.13
CA ILE A 73 -14.57 -12.08 1.96
C ILE A 73 -15.17 -13.48 2.07
N SER A 74 -14.32 -14.49 2.34
CA SER A 74 -14.76 -15.87 2.51
C SER A 74 -15.79 -16.05 3.65
N TYR A 75 -15.58 -15.35 4.77
CA TYR A 75 -16.50 -15.33 5.91
C TYR A 75 -17.88 -14.80 5.49
N ARG A 76 -17.92 -13.67 4.78
CA ARG A 76 -19.19 -13.08 4.32
C ARG A 76 -19.92 -13.93 3.29
N LEU A 77 -19.19 -14.65 2.43
CA LEU A 77 -19.79 -15.50 1.39
C LEU A 77 -20.26 -16.87 1.88
N SER A 78 -19.69 -17.39 2.96
CA SER A 78 -19.94 -18.78 3.40
C SER A 78 -20.34 -18.92 4.87
N GLN A 79 -20.52 -17.81 5.60
CA GLN A 79 -20.85 -17.78 7.03
C GLN A 79 -19.94 -18.68 7.87
N SER A 80 -18.63 -18.68 7.58
CA SER A 80 -17.62 -19.41 8.35
C SER A 80 -17.30 -18.68 9.67
N ALA A 81 -16.19 -19.00 10.34
CA ALA A 81 -15.77 -18.20 11.51
C ALA A 81 -15.25 -16.83 11.05
N ALA A 82 -15.64 -15.76 11.74
CA ALA A 82 -15.14 -14.42 11.46
C ALA A 82 -13.61 -14.37 11.66
N PRO A 83 -12.84 -13.83 10.70
CA PRO A 83 -11.40 -13.74 10.86
C PRO A 83 -11.04 -12.71 11.93
N LYS A 84 -10.03 -13.03 12.72
CA LYS A 84 -9.45 -12.06 13.65
C LYS A 84 -8.66 -11.01 12.87
N PHE A 85 -8.91 -9.73 13.15
CA PHE A 85 -8.11 -8.65 12.60
C PHE A 85 -6.63 -8.78 13.05
N PRO A 86 -5.66 -8.84 12.13
CA PRO A 86 -4.25 -8.94 12.47
C PRO A 86 -3.73 -7.61 13.03
N ASP A 87 -2.94 -7.67 14.10
CA ASP A 87 -2.34 -6.46 14.70
C ASP A 87 -1.45 -5.76 13.64
N PRO A 88 -1.74 -4.47 13.31
CA PRO A 88 -1.00 -3.70 12.32
C PRO A 88 0.52 -3.74 12.45
N LYS A 89 1.05 -3.94 13.67
CA LYS A 89 2.51 -4.04 13.90
C LYS A 89 3.17 -5.19 13.13
N TYR A 90 2.43 -6.25 12.83
CA TYR A 90 2.93 -7.44 12.15
C TYR A 90 2.57 -7.50 10.66
N TRP A 91 2.01 -6.43 10.11
CA TRP A 91 1.74 -6.35 8.67
C TRP A 91 3.03 -6.31 7.87
N ASP A 92 2.99 -6.83 6.65
CA ASP A 92 4.17 -6.96 5.81
C ASP A 92 4.45 -5.65 5.05
N LEU A 93 3.41 -4.96 4.59
CA LEU A 93 3.55 -3.77 3.76
C LEU A 93 3.75 -2.46 4.55
N PRO A 94 4.36 -1.43 3.93
CA PRO A 94 4.59 -0.11 4.53
C PRO A 94 3.33 0.60 5.05
N VAL A 95 2.14 0.28 4.53
CA VAL A 95 0.85 0.82 5.00
C VAL A 95 0.67 0.72 6.52
N LYS A 96 1.31 -0.25 7.17
CA LYS A 96 1.29 -0.42 8.63
C LYS A 96 1.74 0.82 9.40
N ASP A 97 2.75 1.52 8.89
CA ASP A 97 3.28 2.70 9.55
C ASP A 97 2.23 3.81 9.56
N PHE A 98 1.44 3.91 8.50
CA PHE A 98 0.33 4.86 8.42
C PHE A 98 -0.79 4.49 9.39
N VAL A 99 -1.20 3.22 9.42
CA VAL A 99 -2.26 2.71 10.31
C VAL A 99 -1.89 2.95 11.78
N VAL A 100 -0.68 2.54 12.19
CA VAL A 100 -0.21 2.68 13.57
C VAL A 100 0.00 4.15 13.95
N LYS A 101 0.62 4.96 13.09
CA LYS A 101 0.93 6.37 13.39
C LYS A 101 -0.32 7.23 13.50
N ASN A 102 -1.32 6.99 12.67
CA ASN A 102 -2.57 7.76 12.70
C ASN A 102 -3.63 7.16 13.61
N GLY A 103 -3.38 5.98 14.20
CA GLY A 103 -4.31 5.33 15.13
C GLY A 103 -5.62 4.94 14.46
N LEU A 104 -5.58 4.51 13.19
CA LEU A 104 -6.78 4.07 12.48
C LEU A 104 -7.41 2.90 13.22
N ASP A 105 -8.74 2.93 13.33
CA ASP A 105 -9.48 1.80 13.87
C ASP A 105 -9.53 0.62 12.89
N GLN A 106 -10.10 -0.50 13.34
CA GLN A 106 -10.20 -1.71 12.51
C GLN A 106 -10.98 -1.48 11.22
N ASP A 107 -12.04 -0.68 11.25
CA ASP A 107 -12.91 -0.44 10.09
C ASP A 107 -12.22 0.47 9.08
N GLU A 108 -11.59 1.54 9.54
CA GLU A 108 -10.80 2.43 8.70
C GLU A 108 -9.60 1.71 8.06
N ALA A 109 -8.90 0.89 8.85
CA ALA A 109 -7.78 0.10 8.35
C ALA A 109 -8.25 -0.95 7.31
N THR A 110 -9.38 -1.62 7.57
CA THR A 110 -9.96 -2.58 6.62
C THR A 110 -10.46 -1.88 5.35
N LEU A 111 -11.09 -0.70 5.47
CA LEU A 111 -11.50 0.11 4.32
C LEU A 111 -10.31 0.50 3.45
N LEU A 112 -9.19 0.88 4.08
CA LEU A 112 -7.95 1.16 3.36
C LEU A 112 -7.41 -0.07 2.63
N LEU A 113 -7.44 -1.25 3.26
CA LEU A 113 -7.06 -2.50 2.60
C LEU A 113 -7.96 -2.84 1.42
N ILE A 114 -9.28 -2.62 1.54
CA ILE A 114 -10.24 -2.80 0.43
C ILE A 114 -9.83 -1.92 -0.76
N GLY A 115 -9.55 -0.64 -0.52
CA GLY A 115 -9.12 0.29 -1.57
C GLY A 115 -7.77 -0.05 -2.19
N LEU A 116 -6.84 -0.63 -1.41
CA LEU A 116 -5.51 -1.01 -1.86
C LEU A 116 -5.46 -2.36 -2.58
N ALA A 117 -6.41 -3.26 -2.33
CA ALA A 117 -6.40 -4.61 -2.88
C ALA A 117 -6.26 -4.67 -4.41
N PRO A 118 -6.98 -3.87 -5.23
CA PRO A 118 -6.81 -3.88 -6.69
C PRO A 118 -5.39 -3.52 -7.17
N HIS A 119 -4.60 -2.85 -6.31
CA HIS A 119 -3.23 -2.42 -6.60
C HIS A 119 -2.19 -3.40 -6.07
N ALA A 120 -2.42 -3.96 -4.87
CA ALA A 120 -1.47 -4.86 -4.22
C ALA A 120 -1.62 -6.31 -4.67
N VAL A 121 -2.86 -6.80 -4.77
CA VAL A 121 -3.21 -8.18 -5.12
C VAL A 121 -4.43 -8.12 -6.05
N PRO A 122 -4.24 -7.75 -7.33
CA PRO A 122 -5.33 -7.40 -8.24
C PRO A 122 -6.40 -8.50 -8.40
N GLU A 123 -6.03 -9.76 -8.23
CA GLU A 123 -6.91 -10.90 -8.36
C GLU A 123 -7.54 -11.39 -7.03
N LEU A 124 -7.28 -10.71 -5.91
CA LEU A 124 -7.72 -11.11 -4.56
C LEU A 124 -9.23 -11.33 -4.50
N PHE A 125 -10.00 -10.30 -4.87
CA PHE A 125 -11.46 -10.35 -4.87
C PHE A 125 -12.00 -11.38 -5.85
N ASP A 126 -11.44 -11.43 -7.07
CA ASP A 126 -11.88 -12.37 -8.10
C ASP A 126 -11.70 -13.82 -7.65
N LYS A 127 -10.54 -14.19 -7.09
CA LYS A 127 -10.28 -15.53 -6.54
C LYS A 127 -11.21 -15.84 -5.36
N ALA A 128 -11.26 -14.96 -4.38
CA ALA A 128 -12.04 -15.17 -3.16
C ALA A 128 -13.56 -15.33 -3.43
N ILE A 129 -14.08 -14.64 -4.45
CA ILE A 129 -15.49 -14.71 -4.84
C ILE A 129 -15.75 -15.96 -5.70
N GLN A 130 -14.94 -16.22 -6.73
CA GLN A 130 -15.13 -17.37 -7.64
C GLN A 130 -15.09 -18.71 -6.89
N ASP A 131 -14.22 -18.84 -5.89
CA ASP A 131 -14.11 -20.07 -5.09
C ASP A 131 -15.38 -20.42 -4.32
N LYS A 132 -16.29 -19.45 -4.10
CA LYS A 132 -17.49 -19.61 -3.27
C LYS A 132 -18.79 -19.54 -4.06
N ILE A 133 -18.80 -18.91 -5.22
CA ILE A 133 -20.02 -18.75 -6.03
C ILE A 133 -20.07 -19.83 -7.12
N LYS A 134 -20.97 -20.81 -6.94
CA LYS A 134 -21.18 -21.94 -7.87
C LYS A 134 -21.86 -21.56 -9.20
N SER A 135 -22.40 -20.35 -9.31
CA SER A 135 -23.09 -19.86 -10.51
C SER A 135 -22.31 -18.69 -11.09
N SER A 136 -21.93 -18.79 -12.36
CA SER A 136 -21.37 -17.68 -13.12
C SER A 136 -22.47 -16.61 -13.31
N GLY A 137 -22.52 -15.65 -12.40
CA GLY A 137 -23.47 -14.54 -12.44
C GLY A 137 -23.22 -13.59 -11.27
N ASP A 138 -23.23 -12.29 -11.56
CA ASP A 138 -22.97 -11.21 -10.60
C ASP A 138 -23.69 -11.45 -9.27
N PHE A 139 -22.95 -11.36 -8.17
CA PHE A 139 -23.51 -11.38 -6.83
C PHE A 139 -23.66 -9.92 -6.38
N PRO A 140 -24.81 -9.28 -6.67
CA PRO A 140 -24.91 -7.82 -6.65
C PRO A 140 -24.79 -7.27 -5.22
N GLU A 141 -25.02 -8.11 -4.22
CA GLU A 141 -24.90 -7.78 -2.81
C GLU A 141 -23.47 -7.42 -2.39
N ILE A 142 -22.45 -8.05 -3.00
CA ILE A 142 -21.03 -7.68 -2.78
C ILE A 142 -20.74 -6.30 -3.39
N GLY A 143 -21.52 -5.88 -4.39
CA GLY A 143 -21.23 -4.71 -5.20
C GLY A 143 -19.99 -4.92 -6.10
N GLY A 144 -19.21 -3.86 -6.27
CA GLY A 144 -18.06 -3.84 -7.16
C GLY A 144 -18.41 -3.70 -8.64
N VAL A 145 -17.42 -3.27 -9.43
CA VAL A 145 -17.55 -3.08 -10.88
C VAL A 145 -16.30 -3.56 -11.60
N ARG A 146 -16.40 -3.79 -12.91
CA ARG A 146 -15.23 -4.01 -13.78
C ARG A 146 -14.76 -2.68 -14.36
N GLY A 147 -13.46 -2.46 -14.41
CA GLY A 147 -12.89 -1.30 -15.06
C GLY A 147 -12.96 -1.41 -16.59
N LYS A 148 -12.80 -0.26 -17.28
CA LYS A 148 -12.69 -0.24 -18.75
C LYS A 148 -11.41 -0.93 -19.24
N ASN A 149 -10.31 -0.66 -18.56
CA ASN A 149 -8.98 -1.21 -18.86
C ASN A 149 -8.61 -2.34 -17.90
N PHE A 150 -8.96 -2.19 -16.62
CA PHE A 150 -8.74 -3.20 -15.61
C PHE A 150 -9.91 -4.17 -15.57
N ARG A 151 -9.68 -5.42 -15.97
CA ARG A 151 -10.73 -6.45 -16.01
C ARG A 151 -10.96 -7.14 -14.67
N GLY A 152 -10.20 -6.81 -13.62
CA GLY A 152 -10.43 -7.34 -12.28
C GLY A 152 -11.59 -6.63 -11.57
N PHE A 153 -11.92 -7.15 -10.38
CA PHE A 153 -12.93 -6.59 -9.50
C PHE A 153 -12.45 -5.26 -8.87
N LEU A 154 -13.20 -4.17 -9.08
CA LEU A 154 -12.99 -2.88 -8.41
C LEU A 154 -14.04 -2.72 -7.31
N PRO A 155 -13.64 -2.64 -6.03
CA PRO A 155 -14.57 -2.52 -4.92
C PRO A 155 -15.29 -1.17 -4.93
N THR A 156 -16.54 -1.18 -4.50
CA THR A 156 -17.38 0.02 -4.32
C THR A 156 -17.69 0.25 -2.85
N GLY A 157 -18.33 1.37 -2.51
CA GLY A 157 -18.84 1.61 -1.15
C GLY A 157 -19.74 0.47 -0.65
N GLN A 158 -20.50 -0.14 -1.56
CA GLN A 158 -21.31 -1.32 -1.27
C GLN A 158 -20.45 -2.54 -0.88
N THR A 159 -19.27 -2.71 -1.48
CA THR A 159 -18.31 -3.75 -1.05
C THR A 159 -17.82 -3.51 0.37
N ALA A 160 -17.54 -2.25 0.74
CA ALA A 160 -17.18 -1.93 2.13
C ALA A 160 -18.32 -2.25 3.11
N ILE A 161 -19.56 -1.90 2.77
CA ILE A 161 -20.75 -2.23 3.58
C ILE A 161 -20.89 -3.75 3.73
N PHE A 162 -20.81 -4.49 2.62
CA PHE A 162 -20.93 -5.94 2.64
C PHE A 162 -19.88 -6.60 3.55
N LEU A 163 -18.63 -6.15 3.48
CA LEU A 163 -17.54 -6.71 4.26
C LEU A 163 -17.59 -6.31 5.75
N LEU A 164 -17.85 -5.03 6.05
CA LEU A 164 -17.77 -4.50 7.41
C LEU A 164 -19.07 -4.64 8.20
N SER A 165 -20.23 -4.49 7.54
CA SER A 165 -21.54 -4.55 8.20
C SER A 165 -22.20 -5.92 8.11
N GLY A 166 -22.02 -6.63 6.99
CA GLY A 166 -22.87 -7.79 6.69
C GLY A 166 -24.35 -7.41 6.72
N ASP A 167 -25.15 -8.17 7.48
CA ASP A 167 -26.60 -7.97 7.59
C ASP A 167 -27.01 -6.97 8.70
N ASP A 168 -26.05 -6.39 9.43
CA ASP A 168 -26.33 -5.43 10.50
C ASP A 168 -26.64 -4.04 9.94
N TRP A 169 -27.91 -3.66 10.04
CA TRP A 169 -28.41 -2.37 9.58
C TRP A 169 -27.85 -1.17 10.35
N GLU A 170 -27.59 -1.32 11.66
CA GLU A 170 -27.01 -0.24 12.43
C GLU A 170 -25.57 -0.01 12.02
N ARG A 171 -24.81 -1.11 11.87
CA ARG A 171 -23.42 -1.06 11.42
C ARG A 171 -23.27 -0.47 10.03
N ARG A 172 -24.24 -0.70 9.14
CA ARG A 172 -24.27 -0.09 7.80
C ARG A 172 -24.09 1.43 7.84
N LYS A 173 -24.84 2.12 8.69
CA LYS A 173 -24.77 3.58 8.80
C LYS A 173 -23.38 4.04 9.24
N GLU A 174 -22.76 3.32 10.15
CA GLU A 174 -21.43 3.64 10.67
C GLU A 174 -20.35 3.47 9.58
N VAL A 175 -20.47 2.42 8.76
CA VAL A 175 -19.56 2.17 7.63
C VAL A 175 -19.75 3.21 6.53
N GLU A 176 -20.99 3.60 6.22
CA GLU A 176 -21.26 4.67 5.26
C GLU A 176 -20.62 6.00 5.71
N GLN A 177 -20.59 6.28 7.02
CA GLN A 177 -19.94 7.46 7.57
C GLN A 177 -18.43 7.47 7.39
N LEU A 178 -17.76 6.33 7.19
CA LEU A 178 -16.30 6.28 6.96
C LEU A 178 -15.87 7.08 5.71
N PHE A 179 -16.80 7.28 4.77
CA PHE A 179 -16.58 8.05 3.54
C PHE A 179 -16.94 9.53 3.67
N TRP A 180 -17.48 9.97 4.81
CA TRP A 180 -17.85 11.37 5.00
C TRP A 180 -16.62 12.27 5.16
N SER A 181 -16.74 13.52 4.74
CA SER A 181 -15.63 14.46 4.63
C SER A 181 -14.97 14.84 5.97
N ASP A 182 -15.59 14.52 7.10
CA ASP A 182 -15.08 14.72 8.45
C ASP A 182 -14.19 13.57 8.94
N ARG A 183 -14.25 12.39 8.31
CA ARG A 183 -13.42 11.23 8.64
C ARG A 183 -12.00 11.35 8.11
N ASP A 184 -11.05 10.72 8.80
CA ASP A 184 -9.63 10.97 8.58
C ASP A 184 -9.16 10.67 7.15
N LEU A 185 -9.60 9.54 6.57
CA LEU A 185 -9.22 9.13 5.22
C LEU A 185 -9.80 10.06 4.14
N ALA A 186 -11.07 10.44 4.26
CA ALA A 186 -11.74 11.33 3.31
C ALA A 186 -11.27 12.79 3.45
N ARG A 187 -11.16 13.29 4.69
CA ARG A 187 -10.67 14.64 5.02
C ARG A 187 -9.28 14.91 4.44
N ARG A 188 -8.40 13.91 4.51
CA ARG A 188 -7.02 13.97 3.98
C ARG A 188 -6.94 13.64 2.49
N LYS A 189 -8.07 13.35 1.83
CA LYS A 189 -8.17 12.91 0.43
C LYS A 189 -7.30 11.69 0.12
N ILE A 190 -7.22 10.78 1.07
CA ILE A 190 -6.47 9.52 0.93
C ILE A 190 -7.33 8.49 0.22
N LEU A 191 -8.60 8.39 0.64
CA LEU A 191 -9.56 7.44 0.10
C LEU A 191 -10.94 8.09 0.00
N TRP A 192 -11.63 7.91 -1.13
CA TRP A 192 -12.98 8.45 -1.36
C TRP A 192 -13.79 7.55 -2.30
N LEU A 193 -15.09 7.82 -2.42
CA LEU A 193 -15.96 7.20 -3.42
C LEU A 193 -15.98 8.06 -4.69
N GLU A 194 -15.81 7.42 -5.85
CA GLU A 194 -15.98 8.08 -7.13
C GLU A 194 -17.40 8.61 -7.29
N GLU A 195 -17.51 9.86 -7.78
CA GLU A 195 -18.80 10.47 -8.06
C GLU A 195 -19.47 9.79 -9.27
N LEU A 196 -20.73 9.41 -9.08
CA LEU A 196 -21.53 8.76 -10.11
C LEU A 196 -22.48 9.76 -10.79
N GLN A 197 -23.07 9.33 -11.91
CA GLN A 197 -24.11 10.09 -12.57
C GLN A 197 -25.37 10.18 -11.70
N GLN A 198 -26.20 11.19 -11.94
CA GLN A 198 -27.46 11.35 -11.21
C GLN A 198 -28.35 10.10 -11.34
N GLY A 199 -28.93 9.68 -10.23
CA GLY A 199 -29.86 8.54 -10.16
C GLY A 199 -29.27 7.26 -9.58
N GLU A 200 -27.94 7.16 -9.44
CA GLU A 200 -27.30 6.03 -8.79
C GLU A 200 -27.09 6.26 -7.27
N PRO A 201 -27.17 5.20 -6.44
CA PRO A 201 -26.82 5.28 -5.03
C PRO A 201 -25.35 5.68 -4.85
N VAL A 202 -25.06 6.54 -3.87
CA VAL A 202 -23.68 7.02 -3.57
C VAL A 202 -22.72 5.85 -3.33
N MET A 203 -23.18 4.80 -2.64
CA MET A 203 -22.36 3.62 -2.32
C MET A 203 -22.04 2.72 -3.52
N SER A 204 -22.66 2.96 -4.67
CA SER A 204 -22.26 2.31 -5.92
C SER A 204 -20.94 2.86 -6.47
N GLY A 205 -20.45 3.99 -5.94
CA GLY A 205 -19.19 4.60 -6.35
C GLY A 205 -17.99 3.69 -6.05
N LYS A 206 -17.01 3.67 -6.95
CA LYS A 206 -15.74 2.94 -6.75
C LYS A 206 -14.95 3.55 -5.61
N ILE A 207 -14.39 2.71 -4.75
CA ILE A 207 -13.43 3.14 -3.73
C ILE A 207 -12.13 3.48 -4.45
N THR A 208 -11.69 4.73 -4.32
CA THR A 208 -10.47 5.25 -4.94
C THR A 208 -9.48 5.66 -3.87
N VAL A 209 -8.21 5.26 -4.02
CA VAL A 209 -7.10 5.70 -3.18
C VAL A 209 -6.23 6.67 -3.98
N ALA A 210 -5.76 7.74 -3.35
CA ALA A 210 -4.86 8.69 -3.97
C ALA A 210 -3.54 8.01 -4.40
N LEU A 211 -3.10 8.28 -5.63
CA LEU A 211 -1.95 7.60 -6.23
C LEU A 211 -0.65 7.78 -5.42
N ASP A 212 -0.40 8.99 -4.92
CA ASP A 212 0.77 9.27 -4.06
C ASP A 212 0.78 8.39 -2.78
N TYR A 213 -0.41 8.02 -2.29
CA TYR A 213 -0.56 7.15 -1.14
C TYR A 213 -0.45 5.67 -1.49
N ILE A 214 -0.82 5.27 -2.71
CA ILE A 214 -0.62 3.88 -3.17
C ILE A 214 0.88 3.54 -3.15
N ASP A 215 1.73 4.40 -3.73
CA ASP A 215 3.18 4.16 -3.76
C ASP A 215 3.79 4.18 -2.35
N LEU A 216 3.31 5.08 -1.49
CA LEU A 216 3.72 5.14 -0.10
C LEU A 216 3.34 3.87 0.66
N PHE A 217 2.10 3.40 0.50
CA PHE A 217 1.54 2.28 1.27
C PHE A 217 2.06 0.92 0.81
N LEU A 218 2.36 0.75 -0.49
CA LEU A 218 2.86 -0.51 -1.04
C LEU A 218 4.38 -0.60 -1.05
N PHE A 219 5.08 0.50 -1.35
CA PHE A 219 6.53 0.49 -1.58
C PHE A 219 7.33 1.35 -0.59
N GLY A 220 6.66 2.15 0.25
CA GLY A 220 7.32 3.06 1.19
C GLY A 220 8.00 4.24 0.49
N MET A 221 7.61 4.52 -0.77
CA MET A 221 8.20 5.57 -1.58
C MET A 221 7.22 6.74 -1.69
N THR A 222 7.71 7.96 -1.51
CA THR A 222 6.95 9.16 -1.87
C THR A 222 7.23 9.48 -3.34
N ALA A 223 6.27 9.18 -4.22
CA ALA A 223 6.41 9.55 -5.62
C ALA A 223 6.49 11.09 -5.76
N PRO A 224 7.27 11.62 -6.73
CA PRO A 224 7.11 13.00 -7.13
C PRO A 224 5.69 13.19 -7.69
N PRO A 225 5.07 14.39 -7.54
CA PRO A 225 3.68 14.61 -7.91
C PRO A 225 3.41 14.14 -9.35
N HIS A 226 2.43 13.25 -9.49
CA HIS A 226 2.04 12.73 -10.79
C HIS A 226 1.42 13.84 -11.64
N PHE A 227 1.85 13.90 -12.90
CA PHE A 227 1.30 14.81 -13.89
C PHE A 227 -0.14 14.37 -14.20
N SER A 228 -1.13 15.17 -13.81
CA SER A 228 -2.50 15.02 -14.28
C SER A 228 -2.85 16.19 -15.21
N THR A 229 -3.81 15.98 -16.10
CA THR A 229 -4.40 17.07 -16.89
C THR A 229 -5.05 18.15 -16.02
N SER A 230 -5.36 17.85 -14.76
CA SER A 230 -5.88 18.78 -13.75
C SER A 230 -4.80 19.56 -12.96
N PHE A 231 -3.52 19.15 -13.03
CA PHE A 231 -2.43 19.86 -12.36
C PHE A 231 -1.14 19.84 -13.20
N PRO A 232 -0.88 20.87 -14.03
CA PRO A 232 0.18 20.86 -15.05
C PRO A 232 1.58 21.15 -14.48
N ALA A 233 1.83 20.92 -13.19
CA ALA A 233 3.10 21.24 -12.57
C ALA A 233 4.12 20.11 -12.82
N LYS A 234 5.15 20.40 -13.61
CA LYS A 234 6.30 19.52 -13.80
C LYS A 234 7.35 19.85 -12.73
N LYS A 235 7.92 18.86 -12.04
CA LYS A 235 9.12 19.05 -11.22
C LYS A 235 10.27 19.43 -12.14
N ILE A 236 10.57 20.72 -12.23
CA ILE A 236 11.72 21.23 -12.98
C ILE A 236 12.91 21.17 -12.02
N THR A 237 13.88 20.30 -12.33
CA THR A 237 15.18 20.33 -11.68
C THR A 237 16.08 21.26 -12.47
N THR A 238 16.74 22.19 -11.78
CA THR A 238 17.71 23.10 -12.39
C THR A 238 19.02 23.03 -11.63
N LYS A 239 20.13 23.12 -12.35
CA LYS A 239 21.47 23.30 -11.75
C LYS A 239 21.71 24.75 -11.32
N LEU A 240 20.81 25.67 -11.70
CA LEU A 240 20.88 27.08 -11.32
C LEU A 240 20.58 27.22 -9.83
N THR A 241 21.37 28.06 -9.18
CA THR A 241 21.25 28.43 -7.78
C THR A 241 20.56 29.79 -7.65
N SER A 242 20.12 30.17 -6.45
CA SER A 242 19.48 31.48 -6.20
C SER A 242 20.38 32.67 -6.56
N ALA A 243 21.69 32.46 -6.68
CA ALA A 243 22.66 33.47 -7.12
C ALA A 243 22.57 33.77 -8.63
N ASP A 244 22.09 32.82 -9.43
CA ASP A 244 21.98 32.94 -10.88
C ASP A 244 20.72 33.72 -11.32
N ILE A 245 19.84 34.04 -10.38
CA ILE A 245 18.63 34.82 -10.65
C ILE A 245 18.99 36.32 -10.66
N VAL A 246 18.95 36.91 -11.86
CA VAL A 246 19.11 38.36 -12.03
C VAL A 246 17.84 39.06 -11.57
N MET A 247 17.84 39.50 -10.31
CA MET A 247 16.77 40.27 -9.69
C MET A 247 17.23 41.70 -9.41
N SER A 248 16.31 42.67 -9.54
CA SER A 248 16.54 44.03 -9.06
C SER A 248 16.70 44.04 -7.52
N LYS A 249 17.35 45.07 -6.97
CA LYS A 249 17.54 45.20 -5.52
C LYS A 249 16.21 45.17 -4.76
N GLU A 250 15.17 45.75 -5.35
CA GLU A 250 13.82 45.76 -4.78
C GLU A 250 13.20 44.36 -4.74
N VAL A 251 13.28 43.61 -5.83
CA VAL A 251 12.77 42.23 -5.91
C VAL A 251 13.52 41.32 -4.94
N LYS A 252 14.84 41.45 -4.81
CA LYS A 252 15.62 40.69 -3.81
C LYS A 252 15.18 40.97 -2.38
N ARG A 253 14.83 42.22 -2.07
CA ARG A 253 14.33 42.61 -0.74
C ARG A 253 12.99 41.93 -0.45
N HIS A 254 12.03 41.98 -1.39
CA HIS A 254 10.72 41.36 -1.20
C HIS A 254 10.80 39.84 -1.13
N TYR A 255 11.64 39.22 -1.97
CA TYR A 255 11.90 37.78 -1.91
C TYR A 255 12.43 37.36 -0.53
N LYS A 256 13.43 38.09 -0.01
CA LYS A 256 13.98 37.82 1.32
C LYS A 256 12.93 37.98 2.42
N THR A 257 12.07 39.00 2.35
CA THR A 257 10.97 39.16 3.29
C THR A 257 10.00 37.98 3.28
N LEU A 258 9.67 37.44 2.09
CA LEU A 258 8.81 36.26 1.97
C LEU A 258 9.51 35.00 2.51
N GLU A 259 10.79 34.82 2.22
CA GLU A 259 11.59 33.71 2.74
C GLU A 259 11.70 33.76 4.27
N ASP A 260 12.00 34.94 4.82
CA ASP A 260 12.01 35.17 6.26
C ASP A 260 10.62 34.90 6.87
N TRP A 261 9.54 35.35 6.23
CA TRP A 261 8.19 35.05 6.69
C TRP A 261 7.92 33.54 6.70
N ILE A 262 8.19 32.81 5.61
CA ILE A 262 7.97 31.36 5.56
C ILE A 262 8.78 30.63 6.65
N ASN A 263 10.03 31.01 6.84
CA ASN A 263 10.94 30.33 7.78
C ASN A 263 10.63 30.63 9.25
N TYR A 264 10.18 31.86 9.56
CA TYR A 264 9.98 32.32 10.93
C TYR A 264 8.51 32.44 11.34
N ASN A 265 7.55 32.34 10.41
CA ASN A 265 6.11 32.42 10.70
C ASN A 265 5.67 31.42 11.79
N PRO A 266 6.07 30.14 11.78
CA PRO A 266 5.72 29.22 12.86
C PRO A 266 6.25 29.69 14.23
N ALA A 267 7.47 30.24 14.27
CA ALA A 267 8.06 30.75 15.51
C ALA A 267 7.41 32.06 15.98
N LEU A 268 6.97 32.93 15.06
CA LEU A 268 6.27 34.19 15.36
C LEU A 268 4.84 33.95 15.85
N MET A 269 4.12 33.01 15.24
CA MET A 269 2.74 32.70 15.63
C MET A 269 2.69 31.98 16.99
N ASP A 270 3.56 31.00 17.23
CA ASP A 270 3.58 30.24 18.50
C ASP A 270 4.31 30.97 19.64
N LYS A 271 5.52 31.52 19.43
CA LYS A 271 6.30 32.08 20.54
C LYS A 271 5.88 33.49 20.92
N TRP A 272 5.36 34.28 19.98
CA TRP A 272 5.07 35.71 20.20
C TRP A 272 3.57 36.01 20.28
N GLY A 273 2.70 34.99 20.21
CA GLY A 273 1.27 35.10 20.49
C GLY A 273 0.52 36.04 19.54
N MET A 274 1.00 36.21 18.31
CA MET A 274 0.41 37.12 17.31
C MET A 274 -0.86 36.57 16.64
N GLU A 275 -1.27 35.35 16.99
CA GLU A 275 -2.45 34.66 16.43
C GLU A 275 -3.77 35.45 16.57
N LYS A 276 -3.86 36.37 17.55
CA LYS A 276 -5.05 37.18 17.81
C LYS A 276 -5.02 38.61 17.26
N ARG A 277 -4.01 38.98 16.45
CA ARG A 277 -3.80 40.39 16.02
C ARG A 277 -3.61 40.61 14.51
N LEU A 278 -3.89 39.61 13.69
CA LEU A 278 -3.92 39.73 12.23
C LEU A 278 -5.35 39.61 11.70
#